data_AF-A0A5C0B094-F1
#
_entry.id   AF-A0A5C0B094-F1
#
_cell.length_a   1.000
_cell.length_b   1.000
_cell.length_c   1.000
_cell.angle_alpha   90.00
_cell.angle_beta   90.00
_cell.angle_gamma   90.00
#
_symmetry.space_group_name_H-M   'P 1'
#
loop_
_entity.id
_entity.type
_entity.pdbx_description
1 polymer ?
#
loop_
_entity_poly.entity_id
_entity_poly.type
_entity_poly.pdbx_seq_one_letter_code
_entity_poly.pdbx_strand_id
1 'polypeptide(L)'
;MVHIGANLVYRLSAHPDCPAYRRPACRGIFQLFLISFLLSLQPSLLRRRLASVHRRCLLGISILAISLCATNARAQDIALVQPSLIEQQTAAVKDVVLGLLSYVRWPTEPAGIQLCVVGPTSYADGVMRGMVQATGRKVLAQRLSFDDARLGERCNAVYLGLLTDAERLALFHALEGHAVLSISERDLGCSVGSVFCLNVGTPRVSFEVNLDSMARSGLRVHPSVLQLAKRSARP
;
A
#
# COMPACT_ATOMS: atom_id res chain seq x y z
N MET A 1 40.17 19.88 18.05
CA MET A 1 40.98 19.06 17.13
C MET A 1 42.39 19.61 17.16
N VAL A 2 43.28 18.96 17.92
CA VAL A 2 44.68 19.38 18.10
C VAL A 2 45.53 18.72 17.01
N HIS A 3 46.53 19.46 16.59
CA HIS A 3 47.36 19.35 15.40
C HIS A 3 48.64 18.53 15.66
N ILE A 4 49.24 18.01 14.57
CA ILE A 4 50.69 17.80 14.32
C ILE A 4 51.33 16.41 14.62
N GLY A 5 52.10 15.94 13.62
CA GLY A 5 53.24 15.00 13.73
C GLY A 5 53.43 14.16 12.46
N ALA A 6 54.04 14.67 11.38
CA ALA A 6 55.48 14.60 11.04
C ALA A 6 55.98 13.15 10.73
N ASN A 7 56.21 12.73 9.48
CA ASN A 7 57.34 12.95 8.53
C ASN A 7 58.67 12.21 8.86
N LEU A 8 59.39 11.81 7.79
CA LEU A 8 60.73 11.19 7.66
C LEU A 8 60.87 9.66 7.74
N VAL A 9 61.74 8.94 7.00
CA VAL A 9 62.55 9.07 5.76
C VAL A 9 63.51 7.85 5.76
N TYR A 10 63.60 7.16 4.62
CA TYR A 10 64.70 6.36 4.03
C TYR A 10 65.67 5.50 4.87
N ARG A 11 65.94 4.28 4.35
CA ARG A 11 67.32 3.78 4.17
C ARG A 11 67.40 2.65 3.13
N LEU A 12 68.13 2.91 2.05
CA LEU A 12 68.76 1.91 1.20
C LEU A 12 70.02 1.38 1.90
N SER A 13 70.27 0.07 1.80
CA SER A 13 71.59 -0.53 1.96
C SER A 13 71.73 -1.71 1.00
N ALA A 14 72.69 -1.60 0.09
CA ALA A 14 73.20 -2.67 -0.77
C ALA A 14 74.39 -3.37 -0.07
N HIS A 15 74.62 -4.67 -0.33
CA HIS A 15 75.96 -5.28 -0.28
C HIS A 15 75.99 -6.69 -0.93
N PRO A 16 77.19 -7.23 -1.27
CA PRO A 16 77.46 -8.03 -2.47
C PRO A 16 78.04 -9.42 -2.10
N ASP A 17 78.32 -10.26 -3.10
CA ASP A 17 79.57 -11.06 -3.25
C ASP A 17 79.41 -12.32 -4.12
N CYS A 18 80.42 -12.49 -4.98
CA CYS A 18 80.75 -13.52 -5.97
C CYS A 18 81.29 -14.85 -5.35
N PRO A 19 81.95 -15.83 -6.05
CA PRO A 19 81.99 -16.25 -7.48
C PRO A 19 81.90 -17.81 -7.74
N ALA A 20 81.87 -18.13 -9.04
CA ALA A 20 82.17 -19.35 -9.83
C ALA A 20 82.93 -20.57 -9.25
N TYR A 21 82.64 -21.81 -9.75
CA TYR A 21 83.65 -22.70 -10.39
C TYR A 21 83.18 -24.01 -11.11
N ARG A 22 83.85 -24.30 -12.25
CA ARG A 22 84.28 -25.58 -12.90
C ARG A 22 83.32 -26.54 -13.68
N ARG A 23 83.61 -26.67 -15.00
CA ARG A 23 83.31 -27.76 -16.00
C ARG A 23 84.30 -28.98 -15.82
N PRO A 24 84.33 -30.14 -16.57
CA PRO A 24 83.83 -30.41 -17.96
C PRO A 24 83.38 -31.87 -18.35
N ALA A 25 83.21 -32.08 -19.68
CA ALA A 25 83.10 -33.32 -20.48
C ALA A 25 81.67 -33.88 -20.74
N CYS A 26 81.25 -34.38 -21.91
CA CYS A 26 82.00 -34.85 -23.09
C CYS A 26 81.11 -34.83 -24.37
N ARG A 27 81.65 -34.29 -25.47
CA ARG A 27 81.57 -34.73 -26.89
C ARG A 27 80.29 -35.46 -27.37
N GLY A 28 79.53 -34.85 -28.28
CA GLY A 28 78.47 -35.56 -29.01
C GLY A 28 77.78 -34.77 -30.12
N ILE A 29 78.40 -34.75 -31.30
CA ILE A 29 77.72 -34.91 -32.60
C ILE A 29 76.97 -33.66 -33.14
N PHE A 30 77.76 -32.97 -33.93
CA PHE A 30 77.44 -31.88 -34.86
C PHE A 30 76.69 -32.45 -36.09
N GLN A 31 75.41 -32.87 -35.96
CA GLN A 31 74.68 -33.36 -37.17
C GLN A 31 73.13 -33.37 -37.10
N LEU A 32 72.49 -32.53 -36.29
CA LEU A 32 71.01 -32.48 -36.19
C LEU A 32 70.39 -31.07 -36.31
N PHE A 33 71.19 -30.05 -36.60
CA PHE A 33 70.73 -28.65 -36.58
C PHE A 33 70.01 -28.15 -37.84
N LEU A 34 69.95 -28.91 -38.94
CA LEU A 34 69.22 -28.48 -40.15
C LEU A 34 67.81 -29.05 -40.29
N ILE A 35 67.42 -30.06 -39.52
CA ILE A 35 66.09 -30.70 -39.66
C ILE A 35 65.07 -30.16 -38.65
N SER A 36 65.51 -29.55 -37.53
CA SER A 36 64.60 -28.94 -36.56
C SER A 36 64.04 -27.56 -36.97
N PHE A 37 64.59 -26.90 -38.00
CA PHE A 37 64.15 -25.55 -38.37
C PHE A 37 62.97 -25.54 -39.36
N LEU A 38 62.74 -26.63 -40.12
CA LEU A 38 61.64 -26.70 -41.10
C LEU A 38 60.33 -27.31 -40.56
N LEU A 39 60.34 -27.93 -39.38
CA LEU A 39 59.12 -28.41 -38.70
C LEU A 39 58.56 -27.43 -37.65
N SER A 40 59.18 -26.25 -37.50
CA SER A 40 58.76 -25.21 -36.54
C SER A 40 57.72 -24.22 -37.10
N LEU A 41 57.26 -24.34 -38.35
CA LEU A 41 56.20 -23.45 -38.86
C LEU A 41 54.78 -23.95 -38.48
N GLN A 42 54.42 -23.61 -37.26
CA GLN A 42 53.11 -23.07 -36.82
C GLN A 42 51.83 -23.95 -36.87
N PRO A 43 51.57 -24.79 -35.85
CA PRO A 43 50.22 -25.24 -35.50
C PRO A 43 49.51 -24.34 -34.45
N SER A 44 50.24 -23.41 -33.79
CA SER A 44 49.73 -22.68 -32.62
C SER A 44 48.97 -21.39 -32.95
N LEU A 45 49.24 -20.75 -34.08
CA LEU A 45 48.54 -19.51 -34.48
C LEU A 45 47.20 -19.76 -35.17
N LEU A 46 47.06 -20.86 -35.91
CA LEU A 46 45.78 -21.24 -36.53
C LEU A 46 44.73 -21.62 -35.46
N ARG A 47 45.16 -22.37 -34.43
CA ARG A 47 44.31 -22.76 -33.29
C ARG A 47 43.87 -21.57 -32.45
N ARG A 48 44.76 -20.57 -32.26
CA ARG A 48 44.44 -19.31 -31.57
C ARG A 48 43.51 -18.40 -32.40
N ARG A 49 43.68 -18.36 -33.73
CA ARG A 49 42.78 -17.61 -34.63
C ARG A 49 41.38 -18.24 -34.68
N LEU A 50 41.27 -19.56 -34.84
CA LEU A 50 39.97 -20.25 -34.79
C LEU A 50 39.26 -20.06 -33.44
N ALA A 51 39.97 -20.18 -32.31
CA ALA A 51 39.39 -19.95 -30.99
C ALA A 51 38.94 -18.49 -30.79
N SER A 52 39.67 -17.51 -31.35
CA SER A 52 39.31 -16.09 -31.26
C SER A 52 38.08 -15.73 -32.11
N VAL A 53 37.94 -16.34 -33.29
CA VAL A 53 36.78 -16.17 -34.17
C VAL A 53 35.56 -16.85 -33.55
N HIS A 54 35.72 -18.05 -33.00
CA HIS A 54 34.65 -18.78 -32.31
C HIS A 54 34.16 -18.02 -31.07
N ARG A 55 35.06 -17.39 -30.30
CA ARG A 55 34.70 -16.59 -29.12
C ARG A 55 33.98 -15.29 -29.49
N ARG A 56 34.36 -14.66 -30.60
CA ARG A 56 33.68 -13.46 -31.15
C ARG A 56 32.30 -13.78 -31.74
N CYS A 57 32.14 -14.92 -32.44
CA CYS A 57 30.84 -15.38 -32.92
C CYS A 57 29.90 -15.77 -31.77
N LEU A 58 30.40 -16.49 -30.75
CA LEU A 58 29.59 -16.84 -29.57
C LEU A 58 29.14 -15.59 -28.80
N LEU A 59 30.01 -14.58 -28.63
CA LEU A 59 29.64 -13.29 -28.04
C LEU A 59 28.60 -12.55 -28.89
N GLY A 60 28.73 -12.52 -30.21
CA GLY A 60 27.76 -11.90 -31.12
C GLY A 60 26.39 -12.58 -31.08
N ILE A 61 26.35 -13.92 -31.07
CA ILE A 61 25.11 -14.71 -30.98
C ILE A 61 24.43 -14.51 -29.61
N SER A 62 25.22 -14.41 -28.53
CA SER A 62 24.71 -14.13 -27.18
C SER A 62 24.07 -12.74 -27.11
N ILE A 63 24.71 -11.72 -27.70
CA ILE A 63 24.18 -10.35 -27.73
C ILE A 63 22.90 -10.27 -28.58
N LEU A 64 22.84 -10.97 -29.72
CA LEU A 64 21.64 -11.01 -30.56
C LEU A 64 20.48 -11.73 -29.86
N ALA A 65 20.74 -12.82 -29.13
CA ALA A 65 19.73 -13.55 -28.37
C ALA A 65 19.17 -12.73 -27.20
N ILE A 66 20.01 -11.98 -26.48
CA ILE A 66 19.57 -11.07 -25.41
C ILE A 66 18.71 -9.93 -26.00
N SER A 67 19.08 -9.40 -27.16
CA SER A 67 18.28 -8.38 -27.86
C SER A 67 16.93 -8.90 -28.33
N LEU A 68 16.83 -10.18 -28.74
CA LEU A 68 15.57 -10.82 -29.13
C LEU A 68 14.67 -11.15 -27.93
N CYS A 69 15.24 -11.43 -26.76
CA CYS A 69 14.47 -11.60 -25.52
C CYS A 69 13.90 -10.27 -25.01
N ALA A 70 14.60 -9.15 -25.21
CA ALA A 70 14.13 -7.83 -24.80
C ALA A 70 12.93 -7.31 -25.61
N THR A 71 12.75 -7.75 -26.87
CA THR A 71 11.62 -7.34 -27.72
C THR A 71 10.32 -8.08 -27.42
N ASN A 72 10.37 -9.19 -26.66
CA ASN A 72 9.19 -9.98 -26.29
C ASN A 72 8.67 -9.71 -24.87
N ALA A 73 9.28 -8.78 -24.13
CA ALA A 73 8.68 -8.20 -22.94
C ALA A 73 7.55 -7.24 -23.35
N ARG A 74 6.49 -7.80 -23.97
CA ARG A 74 5.24 -7.08 -24.17
C ARG A 74 4.68 -6.74 -22.80
N ALA A 75 4.41 -5.46 -22.64
CA ALA A 75 3.72 -4.84 -21.51
C ALA A 75 2.53 -5.71 -21.07
N GLN A 76 2.48 -6.02 -19.77
CA GLN A 76 1.21 -6.36 -19.15
C GLN A 76 0.39 -5.07 -19.12
N ASP A 77 -0.59 -4.98 -20.03
CA ASP A 77 -1.67 -3.99 -19.92
C ASP A 77 -2.45 -4.30 -18.64
N ILE A 78 -2.03 -3.72 -17.52
CA ILE A 78 -2.89 -3.56 -16.36
C ILE A 78 -3.91 -2.52 -16.80
N ALA A 79 -5.05 -2.98 -17.31
CA ALA A 79 -6.22 -2.13 -17.45
C ALA A 79 -6.52 -1.55 -16.06
N LEU A 80 -6.21 -0.26 -15.85
CA LEU A 80 -6.64 0.49 -14.68
C LEU A 80 -8.17 0.48 -14.68
N VAL A 81 -8.78 -0.46 -13.97
CA VAL A 81 -10.22 -0.44 -13.70
C VAL A 81 -10.46 0.77 -12.81
N GLN A 82 -10.88 1.87 -13.42
CA GLN A 82 -11.23 3.06 -12.68
C GLN A 82 -12.51 2.75 -11.88
N PRO A 83 -12.53 2.97 -10.56
CA PRO A 83 -13.71 2.70 -9.77
C PRO A 83 -14.88 3.54 -10.28
N SER A 84 -16.03 2.89 -10.41
CA SER A 84 -17.29 3.55 -10.75
C SER A 84 -17.61 4.65 -9.75
N LEU A 85 -18.44 5.63 -10.15
CA LEU A 85 -18.83 6.71 -9.25
C LEU A 85 -19.46 6.19 -7.95
N ILE A 86 -20.29 5.14 -8.03
CA ILE A 86 -20.93 4.53 -6.86
C ILE A 86 -19.90 3.88 -5.93
N GLU A 87 -18.87 3.23 -6.45
CA GLU A 87 -17.79 2.67 -5.64
C GLU A 87 -17.00 3.76 -4.92
N GLN A 88 -16.69 4.87 -5.60
CA GLN A 88 -16.01 6.02 -5.01
C GLN A 88 -16.85 6.64 -3.89
N GLN A 89 -18.16 6.82 -4.13
CA GLN A 89 -19.09 7.34 -3.12
C GLN A 89 -19.24 6.38 -1.94
N THR A 90 -19.33 5.08 -2.19
CA THR A 90 -19.40 4.05 -1.14
C THR A 90 -18.15 4.06 -0.25
N ALA A 91 -16.97 4.22 -0.85
CA ALA A 91 -15.72 4.36 -0.11
C ALA A 91 -15.71 5.66 0.71
N ALA A 92 -16.12 6.79 0.13
CA ALA A 92 -16.18 8.07 0.83
C ALA A 92 -17.20 8.06 1.98
N VAL A 93 -18.37 7.43 1.81
CA VAL A 93 -19.37 7.23 2.86
C VAL A 93 -18.77 6.42 4.01
N LYS A 94 -18.08 5.32 3.70
CA LYS A 94 -17.38 4.51 4.71
C LYS A 94 -16.41 5.36 5.54
N ASP A 95 -15.59 6.17 4.88
CA ASP A 95 -14.60 7.03 5.55
C ASP A 95 -15.26 8.10 6.42
N VAL A 96 -16.33 8.74 5.93
CA VAL A 96 -17.09 9.72 6.70
C VAL A 96 -17.74 9.07 7.92
N VAL A 97 -18.41 7.93 7.77
CA VAL A 97 -19.04 7.19 8.89
C VAL A 97 -17.98 6.80 9.94
N LEU A 98 -16.83 6.30 9.52
CA LEU A 98 -15.73 5.99 10.43
C LEU A 98 -15.23 7.23 11.18
N GLY A 99 -15.12 8.35 10.46
CA GLY A 99 -14.80 9.66 11.01
C GLY A 99 -15.80 10.10 12.07
N LEU A 100 -17.10 10.06 11.76
CA LEU A 100 -18.18 10.42 12.69
C LEU A 100 -18.11 9.57 13.98
N LEU A 101 -17.96 8.25 13.85
CA LEU A 101 -17.82 7.32 14.99
C LEU A 101 -16.62 7.64 15.88
N SER A 102 -15.57 8.28 15.37
CA SER A 102 -14.38 8.65 16.17
C SER A 102 -14.61 9.86 17.09
N TYR A 103 -15.57 10.73 16.75
CA TYR A 103 -15.92 11.93 17.52
C TYR A 103 -17.02 11.70 18.56
N VAL A 104 -17.64 10.52 18.55
CA VAL A 104 -18.70 10.14 19.47
C VAL A 104 -18.11 9.40 20.68
N ARG A 105 -18.68 9.68 21.85
CA ARG A 105 -18.42 8.97 23.10
C ARG A 105 -19.72 8.46 23.68
N TRP A 106 -19.76 7.17 23.99
CA TRP A 106 -20.88 6.52 24.64
C TRP A 106 -20.75 6.65 26.16
N PRO A 107 -21.85 6.72 26.92
CA PRO A 107 -21.80 6.73 28.39
C PRO A 107 -21.05 5.52 28.96
N THR A 108 -21.28 4.35 28.37
CA THR A 108 -20.52 3.12 28.59
C THR A 108 -19.86 2.74 27.27
N GLU A 109 -18.54 2.86 27.19
CA GLU A 109 -17.81 2.62 25.95
C GLU A 109 -17.81 1.13 25.59
N PRO A 110 -18.32 0.75 24.41
CA PRO A 110 -18.32 -0.66 23.99
C PRO A 110 -16.93 -1.09 23.52
N ALA A 111 -16.60 -2.37 23.74
CA ALA A 111 -15.35 -2.98 23.27
C ALA A 111 -15.25 -3.03 21.73
N GLY A 112 -16.40 -3.13 21.06
CA GLY A 112 -16.55 -3.02 19.61
C GLY A 112 -17.87 -2.35 19.28
N ILE A 113 -17.89 -1.54 18.23
CA ILE A 113 -19.09 -0.78 17.84
C ILE A 113 -19.99 -1.69 16.99
N GLN A 114 -21.22 -1.93 17.43
CA GLN A 114 -22.27 -2.56 16.64
C GLN A 114 -22.97 -1.49 15.80
N LEU A 115 -22.81 -1.55 14.48
CA LEU A 115 -23.45 -0.68 13.50
C LEU A 115 -24.62 -1.41 12.83
N CYS A 116 -25.83 -0.95 13.07
CA CYS A 116 -27.02 -1.56 12.49
C CYS A 116 -27.47 -0.79 11.26
N VAL A 117 -27.50 -1.44 10.10
CA VAL A 117 -28.00 -0.87 8.85
C VAL A 117 -29.49 -1.18 8.74
N VAL A 118 -30.31 -0.14 8.58
CA VAL A 118 -31.78 -0.26 8.56
C VAL A 118 -32.35 0.38 7.30
N GLY A 119 -33.25 -0.33 6.64
CA GLY A 119 -33.90 0.11 5.41
C GLY A 119 -33.03 -0.05 4.15
N PRO A 120 -33.58 0.31 2.97
CA PRO A 120 -32.88 0.27 1.69
C PRO A 120 -31.80 1.35 1.60
N THR A 121 -30.58 0.96 1.22
CA THR A 121 -29.39 1.83 1.19
C THR A 121 -28.68 1.73 -0.15
N SER A 122 -28.14 2.84 -0.64
CA SER A 122 -27.35 2.90 -1.88
C SER A 122 -25.85 2.76 -1.63
N TYR A 123 -25.35 3.14 -0.45
CA TYR A 123 -23.90 3.29 -0.18
C TYR A 123 -23.41 2.51 1.05
N ALA A 124 -24.25 1.64 1.63
CA ALA A 124 -23.91 0.91 2.85
C ALA A 124 -22.90 -0.24 2.66
N ASP A 125 -22.63 -0.67 1.43
CA ASP A 125 -21.76 -1.84 1.18
C ASP A 125 -20.36 -1.66 1.78
N GLY A 126 -19.83 -0.43 1.78
CA GLY A 126 -18.55 -0.10 2.38
C GLY A 126 -18.51 -0.32 3.88
N VAL A 127 -19.58 0.04 4.59
CA VAL A 127 -19.70 -0.14 6.05
C VAL A 127 -20.07 -1.58 6.41
N MET A 128 -20.83 -2.29 5.56
CA MET A 128 -21.21 -3.69 5.75
C MET A 128 -20.02 -4.65 5.77
N ARG A 129 -18.93 -4.32 5.05
CA ARG A 129 -17.67 -5.09 5.09
C ARG A 129 -16.89 -4.95 6.41
N GLY A 130 -17.38 -4.12 7.33
CA GLY A 130 -16.70 -3.83 8.59
C GLY A 130 -15.63 -2.73 8.47
N MET A 131 -15.32 -2.14 9.62
CA MET A 131 -14.31 -1.09 9.76
C MET A 131 -13.47 -1.31 11.02
N VAL A 132 -12.33 -0.64 11.09
CA VAL A 132 -11.48 -0.58 12.28
C VAL A 132 -11.15 0.88 12.54
N GLN A 133 -11.45 1.36 13.75
CA GLN A 133 -11.08 2.71 14.16
C GLN A 133 -9.57 2.81 14.34
N ALA A 134 -9.03 4.03 14.30
CA ALA A 134 -7.60 4.28 14.54
C ALA A 134 -7.10 3.75 15.90
N THR A 135 -8.00 3.59 16.87
CA THR A 135 -7.73 3.00 18.19
C THR A 135 -7.60 1.47 18.16
N GLY A 136 -7.84 0.82 17.01
CA GLY A 136 -7.93 -0.64 16.86
C GLY A 136 -9.31 -1.21 17.15
N ARG A 137 -10.27 -0.39 17.61
CA ARG A 137 -11.64 -0.84 17.90
C ARG A 137 -12.37 -1.23 16.62
N LYS A 138 -12.93 -2.44 16.59
CA LYS A 138 -13.71 -2.95 15.46
C LYS A 138 -15.09 -2.30 15.40
N VAL A 139 -15.57 -2.06 14.18
CA VAL A 139 -16.96 -1.72 13.88
C VAL A 139 -17.54 -2.86 13.06
N LEU A 140 -18.53 -3.53 13.63
CA LEU A 140 -19.21 -4.67 13.03
C LEU A 140 -20.59 -4.23 12.56
N ALA A 141 -20.86 -4.44 11.28
CA ALA A 141 -22.11 -4.02 10.67
C ALA A 141 -23.05 -5.21 10.46
N GLN A 142 -24.33 -5.03 10.78
CA GLN A 142 -25.39 -6.01 10.54
C GLN A 142 -26.65 -5.31 10.02
N ARG A 143 -27.45 -5.98 9.19
CA ARG A 143 -28.76 -5.46 8.78
C ARG A 143 -29.83 -5.87 9.78
N LEU A 144 -30.65 -4.91 10.21
CA LEU A 144 -31.82 -5.14 11.04
C LEU A 144 -33.06 -4.50 10.43
N SER A 145 -34.23 -4.98 10.83
CA SER A 145 -35.50 -4.36 10.47
C SER A 145 -35.75 -3.10 11.31
N PHE A 146 -36.56 -2.17 10.81
CA PHE A 146 -36.88 -0.93 11.52
C PHE A 146 -37.76 -1.16 12.76
N ASP A 147 -38.49 -2.27 12.79
CA ASP A 147 -39.41 -2.70 13.85
C ASP A 147 -38.80 -3.72 14.82
N ASP A 148 -37.48 -3.95 14.77
CA ASP A 148 -36.79 -4.76 15.77
C ASP A 148 -36.88 -4.06 17.15
N ALA A 149 -37.67 -4.61 18.07
CA ALA A 149 -37.87 -4.03 19.40
C ALA A 149 -36.58 -3.91 20.23
N ARG A 150 -35.51 -4.61 19.87
CA ARG A 150 -34.24 -4.63 20.60
C ARG A 150 -33.16 -3.78 19.92
N LEU A 151 -33.54 -2.93 18.98
CA LEU A 151 -32.61 -2.10 18.22
C LEU A 151 -31.74 -1.20 19.13
N GLY A 152 -32.33 -0.63 20.18
CA GLY A 152 -31.61 0.16 21.19
C GLY A 152 -30.59 -0.64 22.01
N GLU A 153 -30.84 -1.93 22.26
CA GLU A 153 -29.94 -2.81 23.04
C GLU A 153 -28.80 -3.39 22.19
N ARG A 154 -29.08 -3.67 20.91
CA ARG A 154 -28.18 -4.40 20.01
C ARG A 154 -27.18 -3.51 19.29
N CYS A 155 -27.48 -2.23 19.18
CA CYS A 155 -26.78 -1.30 18.30
C CYS A 155 -26.14 -0.18 19.12
N ASN A 156 -24.90 0.16 18.81
CA ASN A 156 -24.28 1.39 19.32
C ASN A 156 -24.49 2.55 18.34
N ALA A 157 -24.64 2.22 17.06
CA ALA A 157 -24.96 3.16 16.00
C ALA A 157 -25.93 2.53 15.00
N VAL A 158 -26.76 3.36 14.36
CA VAL A 158 -27.68 3.00 13.29
C VAL A 158 -27.35 3.81 12.04
N TYR A 159 -27.27 3.13 10.91
CA TYR A 159 -27.14 3.71 9.58
C TYR A 159 -28.46 3.50 8.83
N LEU A 160 -29.15 4.60 8.58
CA LEU A 160 -30.52 4.61 8.07
C LEU A 160 -30.50 4.85 6.56
N GLY A 161 -31.18 3.97 5.84
CA GLY A 161 -31.50 4.14 4.44
C GLY A 161 -32.78 4.96 4.24
N LEU A 162 -33.52 4.62 3.17
CA LEU A 162 -34.82 5.21 2.90
C LEU A 162 -35.88 4.61 3.84
N LEU A 163 -36.53 5.45 4.64
CA LEU A 163 -37.64 5.07 5.51
C LEU A 163 -38.81 6.02 5.28
N THR A 164 -40.03 5.49 5.32
CA THR A 164 -41.25 6.30 5.44
C THR A 164 -41.30 7.00 6.79
N ASP A 165 -42.14 8.03 6.93
CA ASP A 165 -42.29 8.75 8.20
C ASP A 165 -42.77 7.84 9.35
N ALA A 166 -43.65 6.87 9.05
CA ALA A 166 -44.14 5.91 10.02
C ALA A 166 -43.05 4.94 10.49
N GLU A 167 -42.27 4.38 9.55
CA GLU A 167 -41.14 3.48 9.88
C GLU A 167 -40.05 4.23 10.67
N ARG A 168 -39.79 5.48 10.29
CA ARG A 168 -38.85 6.36 10.98
C ARG A 168 -39.30 6.64 12.41
N LEU A 169 -40.57 6.99 12.61
CA LEU A 169 -41.12 7.23 13.95
C LEU A 169 -41.00 5.97 14.82
N ALA A 170 -41.37 4.81 14.30
CA ALA A 170 -41.26 3.54 15.01
C ALA A 170 -39.80 3.21 15.38
N LEU A 171 -38.86 3.42 14.44
CA LEU A 171 -37.44 3.22 14.69
C LEU A 171 -36.92 4.12 15.81
N PHE A 172 -37.23 5.41 15.78
CA PHE A 172 -36.75 6.33 16.81
C PHE A 172 -37.40 6.09 18.17
N HIS A 173 -38.66 5.65 18.21
CA HIS A 173 -39.30 5.17 19.44
C HIS A 173 -38.55 3.96 20.02
N ALA A 174 -38.12 3.00 19.19
CA ALA A 174 -37.33 1.85 19.65
C ALA A 174 -35.91 2.22 20.14
N LEU A 175 -35.43 3.43 19.82
CA LEU A 175 -34.15 3.97 20.28
C LEU A 175 -34.26 4.82 21.54
N GLU A 176 -35.47 5.19 21.96
CA GLU A 176 -35.65 6.02 23.15
C GLU A 176 -35.00 5.39 24.40
N GLY A 177 -34.36 6.23 25.21
CA GLY A 177 -33.63 5.79 26.40
C GLY A 177 -32.29 5.10 26.14
N HIS A 178 -31.91 4.85 24.89
CA HIS A 178 -30.66 4.20 24.53
C HIS A 178 -29.66 5.19 23.93
N ALA A 179 -28.39 5.05 24.31
CA ALA A 179 -27.30 5.87 23.76
C ALA A 179 -26.86 5.33 22.39
N VAL A 180 -27.65 5.62 21.34
CA VAL A 180 -27.42 5.11 19.98
C VAL A 180 -27.21 6.25 19.00
N LEU A 181 -26.13 6.17 18.23
CA LEU A 181 -25.83 7.19 17.21
C LEU A 181 -26.66 6.95 15.95
N SER A 182 -27.43 7.93 15.49
CA SER A 182 -28.18 7.84 14.24
C SER A 182 -27.52 8.61 13.09
N ILE A 183 -27.27 7.91 11.98
CA ILE A 183 -26.71 8.45 10.73
C ILE A 183 -27.66 8.10 9.59
N SER A 184 -28.18 9.07 8.85
CA SER A 184 -29.00 8.82 7.67
C SER A 184 -28.20 9.01 6.38
N GLU A 185 -28.32 8.06 5.45
CA GLU A 185 -27.75 8.17 4.10
C GLU A 185 -28.52 9.18 3.24
N ARG A 186 -29.83 9.26 3.44
CA ARG A 186 -30.74 10.18 2.73
C ARG A 186 -31.81 10.66 3.69
N ASP A 187 -31.83 11.96 3.95
CA ASP A 187 -32.89 12.59 4.71
C ASP A 187 -33.26 13.94 4.08
N LEU A 188 -34.52 14.09 3.69
CA LEU A 188 -34.99 15.33 3.06
C LEU A 188 -35.17 16.38 4.16
N GLY A 189 -34.15 17.22 4.33
CA GLY A 189 -34.18 18.40 5.21
C GLY A 189 -33.60 18.19 6.61
N CYS A 190 -33.03 17.02 6.92
CA CYS A 190 -32.35 16.70 8.19
C CYS A 190 -33.08 17.20 9.45
N SER A 191 -34.41 17.29 9.40
CA SER A 191 -35.20 18.07 10.35
C SER A 191 -35.61 17.24 11.56
N VAL A 192 -35.76 15.92 11.41
CA VAL A 192 -36.22 15.03 12.48
C VAL A 192 -35.50 13.67 12.48
N GLY A 193 -35.06 13.26 13.66
CA GLY A 193 -34.65 11.90 13.98
C GLY A 193 -33.13 11.67 13.97
N SER A 194 -32.49 11.80 12.81
CA SER A 194 -31.06 11.47 12.71
C SER A 194 -30.16 12.54 13.32
N VAL A 195 -29.06 12.15 13.98
CA VAL A 195 -28.05 13.09 14.47
C VAL A 195 -27.22 13.64 13.32
N PHE A 196 -26.79 12.75 12.42
CA PHE A 196 -26.06 13.11 11.20
C PHE A 196 -26.85 12.71 9.97
N CYS A 197 -26.95 13.61 8.99
CA CYS A 197 -27.55 13.33 7.70
C CYS A 197 -26.51 13.51 6.61
N LEU A 198 -26.19 12.44 5.88
CA LEU A 198 -25.21 12.48 4.81
C LEU A 198 -25.79 13.17 3.58
N ASN A 199 -24.92 13.91 2.88
CA ASN A 199 -25.18 14.43 1.55
C ASN A 199 -24.14 13.81 0.61
N VAL A 200 -24.56 12.77 -0.10
CA VAL A 200 -23.71 11.97 -0.98
C VAL A 200 -23.73 12.58 -2.39
N GLY A 201 -22.89 13.58 -2.60
CA GLY A 201 -22.73 14.29 -3.87
C GLY A 201 -21.51 13.84 -4.68
N THR A 202 -21.27 14.56 -5.77
CA THR A 202 -20.00 14.56 -6.51
C THR A 202 -19.35 15.93 -6.37
N PRO A 203 -18.05 16.03 -6.03
CA PRO A 203 -17.04 14.99 -5.88
C PRO A 203 -16.84 14.46 -4.43
N ARG A 204 -17.62 14.92 -3.44
CA ARG A 204 -17.39 14.61 -2.01
C ARG A 204 -18.69 14.27 -1.28
N VAL A 205 -18.54 13.58 -0.14
CA VAL A 205 -19.62 13.29 0.82
C VAL A 205 -19.53 14.31 1.96
N SER A 206 -20.54 15.17 2.08
CA SER A 206 -20.72 16.07 3.23
C SER A 206 -21.82 15.58 4.15
N PHE A 207 -22.06 16.28 5.25
CA PHE A 207 -23.16 15.94 6.16
C PHE A 207 -23.65 17.17 6.90
N GLU A 208 -24.90 17.09 7.32
CA GLU A 208 -25.57 18.02 8.22
C GLU A 208 -25.71 17.41 9.61
N VAL A 209 -25.92 18.28 10.60
CA VAL A 209 -26.04 17.89 12.00
C VAL A 209 -27.35 18.43 12.56
N ASN A 210 -28.19 17.55 13.08
CA ASN A 210 -29.36 17.97 13.84
C ASN A 210 -28.98 18.07 15.33
N LEU A 211 -28.85 19.30 15.82
CA LEU A 211 -28.41 19.58 17.19
C LEU A 211 -29.44 19.14 18.25
N ASP A 212 -30.71 19.12 17.88
CA ASP A 212 -31.81 18.72 18.75
C ASP A 212 -31.83 17.18 18.91
N SER A 213 -31.69 16.44 17.81
CA SER A 213 -31.45 14.98 17.85
C SER A 213 -30.16 14.64 18.62
N MET A 214 -29.08 15.41 18.44
CA MET A 214 -27.84 15.20 19.16
C MET A 214 -28.02 15.36 20.67
N ALA A 215 -28.73 16.40 21.12
CA ALA A 215 -28.99 16.66 22.53
C ALA A 215 -29.80 15.54 23.20
N ARG A 216 -30.73 14.91 22.47
CA ARG A 216 -31.55 13.79 22.98
C ARG A 216 -30.90 12.41 22.86
N SER A 217 -29.84 12.27 22.08
CA SER A 217 -29.20 10.97 21.80
C SER A 217 -28.53 10.31 23.02
N GLY A 218 -28.31 11.04 24.11
CA GLY A 218 -27.55 10.56 25.28
C GLY A 218 -26.05 10.39 25.00
N LEU A 219 -25.57 10.76 23.81
CA LEU A 219 -24.18 10.69 23.41
C LEU A 219 -23.44 11.99 23.70
N ARG A 220 -22.11 11.89 23.88
CA ARG A 220 -21.23 13.06 23.91
C ARG A 220 -20.48 13.14 22.58
N VAL A 221 -20.71 14.23 21.82
CA VAL A 221 -20.06 14.45 20.53
C VAL A 221 -19.05 15.58 20.64
N HIS A 222 -17.82 15.33 20.23
CA HIS A 222 -16.78 16.35 20.29
C HIS A 222 -16.99 17.44 19.22
N PRO A 223 -16.97 18.74 19.54
CA PRO A 223 -17.29 19.83 18.60
C PRO A 223 -16.42 19.88 17.34
N SER A 224 -15.21 19.32 17.38
CA SER A 224 -14.35 19.18 16.20
C SER A 224 -14.98 18.40 15.05
N VAL A 225 -16.06 17.64 15.28
CA VAL A 225 -16.85 17.02 14.20
C VAL A 225 -17.37 18.06 13.20
N LEU A 226 -17.63 19.30 13.64
CA LEU A 226 -18.04 20.39 12.75
C LEU A 226 -16.92 20.83 11.81
N GLN A 227 -15.65 20.61 12.20
CA GLN A 227 -14.52 20.83 11.30
C GLN A 227 -14.46 19.76 10.20
N LEU A 228 -14.83 18.51 10.52
CA LEU A 228 -14.99 17.46 9.51
C LEU A 228 -16.09 17.85 8.52
N ALA A 229 -17.25 18.31 9.01
CA ALA A 229 -18.34 18.80 8.16
C ALA A 229 -17.88 19.91 7.19
N LYS A 230 -17.14 20.90 7.69
CA LYS A 230 -16.61 22.02 6.88
C LYS A 230 -15.63 21.57 5.80
N ARG A 231 -14.74 20.62 6.10
CA ARG A 231 -13.77 20.09 5.12
C ARG A 231 -14.48 19.29 4.03
N SER A 232 -15.53 18.58 4.39
CA SER A 232 -16.34 17.81 3.45
C SER A 232 -17.26 18.67 2.58
N ALA A 233 -17.70 19.84 3.07
CA ALA A 233 -18.60 20.76 2.36
C ALA A 233 -17.88 21.72 1.38
N ARG A 234 -16.55 21.86 1.46
CA ARG A 234 -15.80 22.76 0.57
C ARG A 234 -15.66 22.11 -0.83
N PRO A 235 -16.06 22.81 -1.92
CA PRO A 235 -15.96 22.29 -3.28
C PRO A 235 -14.51 22.02 -3.70
#